data_AF-A0A0C3ARA2-F1
#
_entry.id   AF-A0A0C3ARA2-F1
#
_cell.length_a   1.000
_cell.length_b   1.000
_cell.length_c   1.000
_cell.angle_alpha   90.00
_cell.angle_beta   90.00
_cell.angle_gamma   90.00
#
_symmetry.space_group_name_H-M   'P 1'
#
loop_
_entity.id
_entity.type
_entity.pdbx_description
1 polymer ?
#
loop_
_entity_poly.entity_id
_entity_poly.type
_entity_poly.pdbx_seq_one_letter_code
_entity_poly.pdbx_strand_id
1 'polypeptide(L)'
;FNIEILELMQGLQWEWPEVYSRDYVQKYSWLVNRSEKPNAFTAVNQAQEQNISDIKVTYHSFGPGATWEYLHKVSPAIPTLRAVQWHMEREFVTLTWGAQHGAPSKDEDVGKLTDQYVKSKLHIYTQGWNNKGVLSSHAEDVINTGVVDLEHLHTLENWWKVQAYQCWTDEEW
;
A
#
# COMPACT_ATOMS: atom_id res chain seq x y z
N PHE A 1 17.76 -12.29 -17.62
CA PHE A 1 16.31 -12.05 -17.50
C PHE A 1 15.49 -12.38 -18.75
N ASN A 2 15.66 -11.74 -19.91
CA ASN A 2 14.77 -12.02 -21.06
C ASN A 2 14.97 -13.41 -21.70
N ILE A 3 16.20 -13.94 -21.74
CA ILE A 3 16.48 -15.29 -22.29
C ILE A 3 15.89 -16.39 -21.42
N GLU A 4 16.02 -16.28 -20.10
CA GLU A 4 15.50 -17.27 -19.14
C GLU A 4 13.96 -17.37 -19.20
N ILE A 5 13.27 -16.25 -19.45
CA ILE A 5 11.80 -16.25 -19.62
C ILE A 5 11.40 -16.87 -20.97
N LEU A 6 12.16 -16.64 -22.04
CA LEU A 6 11.88 -17.24 -23.35
C LEU A 6 12.10 -18.75 -23.35
N GLU A 7 13.17 -19.23 -22.70
CA GLU A 7 13.44 -20.66 -22.51
C GLU A 7 12.35 -21.33 -21.66
N LEU A 8 11.89 -20.66 -20.58
CA LEU A 8 10.78 -21.16 -19.77
C LEU A 8 9.47 -21.22 -20.56
N MET A 9 9.17 -20.21 -21.38
CA MET A 9 7.98 -20.19 -22.23
C MET A 9 8.02 -21.28 -23.31
N GLN A 10 9.18 -21.48 -23.95
CA GLN A 10 9.40 -22.54 -24.92
C GLN A 10 9.22 -23.93 -24.28
N GLY A 11 9.81 -24.13 -23.10
CA GLY A 11 9.65 -25.35 -22.31
C GLY A 11 8.19 -25.64 -21.97
N LEU A 12 7.47 -24.62 -21.46
CA LEU A 12 6.07 -24.75 -21.06
C LEU A 12 5.09 -25.00 -22.22
N GLN A 13 5.34 -24.41 -23.40
CA GLN A 13 4.40 -24.46 -24.51
C GLN A 13 4.67 -25.59 -25.52
N TRP A 14 5.93 -25.95 -25.73
CA TRP A 14 6.32 -26.76 -26.89
C TRP A 14 7.09 -28.03 -26.54
N GLU A 15 7.92 -27.99 -25.49
CA GLU A 15 8.84 -29.11 -25.20
C GLU A 15 8.34 -30.04 -24.09
N TRP A 16 7.59 -29.52 -23.10
CA TRP A 16 7.20 -30.32 -21.94
C TRP A 16 5.76 -30.85 -22.07
N PRO A 17 5.51 -32.14 -21.78
CA PRO A 17 4.19 -32.73 -21.90
C PRO A 17 3.16 -32.04 -20.98
N GLU A 18 1.95 -31.78 -21.47
CA GLU A 18 0.90 -31.00 -20.77
C GLU A 18 0.62 -31.47 -19.33
N VAL A 19 0.67 -32.79 -19.09
CA VAL A 19 0.39 -33.42 -17.79
C VAL A 19 1.47 -33.08 -16.73
N TYR A 20 2.68 -32.72 -17.16
CA TYR A 20 3.84 -32.50 -16.28
C TYR A 20 4.41 -31.10 -16.34
N SER A 21 3.92 -30.20 -17.19
CA SER A 21 4.56 -28.89 -17.40
C SER A 21 3.81 -27.78 -16.70
N ARG A 22 2.55 -27.53 -17.09
CA ARG A 22 1.74 -26.46 -16.52
C ARG A 22 1.34 -26.75 -15.08
N ASP A 23 0.77 -27.92 -14.82
CA ASP A 23 0.30 -28.28 -13.48
C ASP A 23 1.46 -28.51 -12.53
N TYR A 24 2.58 -29.06 -13.01
CA TYR A 24 3.78 -29.26 -12.19
C TYR A 24 4.51 -27.93 -11.92
N VAL A 25 4.70 -27.05 -12.90
CA VAL A 25 5.26 -25.71 -12.66
C VAL A 25 4.28 -24.91 -11.77
N GLN A 26 2.98 -24.99 -11.95
CA GLN A 26 2.05 -24.30 -11.02
C GLN A 26 2.05 -24.92 -9.61
N LYS A 27 2.28 -26.23 -9.48
CA LYS A 27 2.29 -26.96 -8.20
C LYS A 27 3.64 -26.95 -7.48
N TYR A 28 4.74 -26.89 -8.23
CA TYR A 28 6.12 -27.00 -7.75
C TYR A 28 6.98 -25.79 -8.08
N SER A 29 6.60 -24.93 -9.04
CA SER A 29 7.12 -23.57 -9.09
C SER A 29 6.42 -22.74 -8.04
N TRP A 30 7.22 -22.57 -7.01
CA TRP A 30 7.28 -21.56 -5.98
C TRP A 30 6.65 -20.21 -6.36
N LEU A 31 5.33 -20.16 -6.55
CA LEU A 31 4.56 -18.95 -6.73
C LEU A 31 3.73 -18.72 -5.47
N VAL A 32 3.89 -17.55 -4.86
CA VAL A 32 3.13 -17.12 -3.68
C VAL A 32 2.20 -16.01 -4.11
N ASN A 33 0.92 -16.15 -3.78
CA ASN A 33 -0.01 -15.03 -3.86
C ASN A 33 -0.17 -14.43 -2.47
N ARG A 34 0.37 -13.23 -2.27
CA ARG A 34 0.27 -12.52 -0.99
C ARG A 34 -0.90 -11.54 -0.95
N SER A 35 -1.45 -11.20 -2.10
CA SER A 35 -2.46 -10.13 -2.25
C SER A 35 -3.87 -10.68 -2.41
N GLU A 36 -4.04 -12.00 -2.44
CA GLU A 36 -5.32 -12.72 -2.65
C GLU A 36 -6.03 -12.37 -3.97
N LYS A 37 -5.41 -11.54 -4.81
CA LYS A 37 -5.95 -11.13 -6.11
C LYS A 37 -5.66 -12.18 -7.18
N PRO A 38 -6.62 -12.45 -8.09
CA PRO A 38 -6.36 -13.28 -9.26
C PRO A 38 -5.17 -12.71 -10.05
N ASN A 39 -4.24 -13.57 -10.48
CA ASN A 39 -3.05 -13.22 -11.25
C ASN A 39 -1.98 -12.35 -10.54
N ALA A 40 -2.06 -12.17 -9.22
CA ALA A 40 -1.05 -11.47 -8.42
C ALA A 40 0.01 -12.42 -7.81
N PHE A 41 0.47 -13.39 -8.60
CA PHE A 41 1.48 -14.36 -8.15
C PHE A 41 2.89 -13.77 -8.24
N THR A 42 3.72 -14.07 -7.24
CA THR A 42 5.13 -13.65 -7.18
C THR A 42 5.99 -14.88 -6.92
N ALA A 43 7.19 -14.95 -7.52
CA ALA A 43 8.13 -16.04 -7.26
C ALA A 43 8.53 -16.08 -5.77
N VAL A 44 8.69 -17.26 -5.15
CA VAL A 44 9.00 -17.40 -3.71
C VAL A 44 10.29 -16.68 -3.36
N ASN A 45 11.32 -16.71 -4.22
CA ASN A 45 12.55 -15.98 -3.94
C ASN A 45 12.27 -14.48 -3.75
N GLN A 46 11.49 -13.90 -4.66
CA GLN A 46 11.07 -12.50 -4.55
C GLN A 46 10.15 -12.27 -3.35
N ALA A 47 9.25 -13.21 -3.05
CA ALA A 47 8.41 -13.14 -1.85
C ALA A 47 9.23 -13.21 -0.55
N GLN A 48 10.33 -13.97 -0.55
CA GLN A 48 11.27 -14.09 0.55
C GLN A 48 12.13 -12.83 0.69
N GLU A 49 12.61 -12.25 -0.42
CA GLU A 49 13.30 -10.94 -0.41
C GLU A 49 12.41 -9.84 0.15
N GLN A 50 11.15 -9.80 -0.28
CA GLN A 50 10.16 -8.86 0.27
C GLN A 50 9.89 -9.14 1.75
N ASN A 51 9.83 -10.40 2.19
CA ASN A 51 9.68 -10.73 3.62
C ASN A 51 10.90 -10.26 4.43
N ILE A 52 12.12 -10.43 3.90
CA ILE A 52 13.35 -9.92 4.51
C ILE A 52 13.33 -8.39 4.58
N SER A 53 12.85 -7.73 3.53
CA SER A 53 12.69 -6.27 3.49
C SER A 53 11.69 -5.80 4.55
N ASP A 54 10.56 -6.48 4.72
CA ASP A 54 9.58 -6.13 5.74
C ASP A 54 10.11 -6.28 7.15
N ILE A 55 10.90 -7.33 7.40
CA ILE A 55 11.58 -7.57 8.67
C ILE A 55 12.65 -6.51 8.97
N LYS A 56 13.43 -6.11 7.95
CA LYS A 56 14.63 -5.27 8.13
C LYS A 56 14.40 -3.77 7.90
N VAL A 57 13.39 -3.41 7.11
CA VAL A 57 13.20 -2.05 6.56
C VAL A 57 11.80 -1.52 6.84
N THR A 58 10.73 -2.27 6.53
CA THR A 58 9.37 -1.71 6.59
C THR A 58 8.82 -1.60 8.01
N TYR A 59 8.93 -2.66 8.81
CA TYR A 59 8.27 -2.75 10.13
C TYR A 59 9.24 -2.76 11.31
N HIS A 60 10.50 -2.37 11.09
CA HIS A 60 11.44 -2.26 12.19
C HIS A 60 11.15 -0.99 13.01
N SER A 61 11.25 -1.09 14.33
CA SER A 61 11.12 0.04 15.26
C SER A 61 12.46 0.61 15.71
N PHE A 62 13.57 -0.04 15.37
CA PHE A 62 14.94 0.32 15.79
C PHE A 62 15.84 0.54 14.58
N GLY A 63 16.80 1.48 14.63
CA GLY A 63 17.79 1.70 13.56
C GLY A 63 18.63 0.46 13.21
N PRO A 64 19.62 0.57 12.31
CA PRO A 64 20.38 -0.59 11.83
C PRO A 64 20.99 -1.40 13.00
N GLY A 65 20.61 -2.67 13.11
CA GLY A 65 21.08 -3.59 14.17
C GLY A 65 20.00 -4.25 15.02
N ALA A 66 18.90 -4.71 14.44
CA ALA A 66 17.89 -5.47 15.17
C ALA A 66 18.46 -6.77 15.77
N THR A 67 18.22 -7.01 17.06
CA THR A 67 18.64 -8.26 17.73
C THR A 67 17.80 -9.45 17.26
N TRP A 68 18.35 -10.66 17.34
CA TRP A 68 17.62 -11.89 16.97
C TRP A 68 16.32 -12.06 17.77
N GLU A 69 16.32 -11.69 19.05
CA GLU A 69 15.14 -11.70 19.91
C GLU A 69 14.04 -10.78 19.39
N TYR A 70 14.42 -9.59 18.94
CA TYR A 70 13.49 -8.64 18.34
C TYR A 70 12.94 -9.16 17.01
N LEU A 71 13.79 -9.70 16.14
CA LEU A 71 13.37 -10.29 14.86
C LEU A 71 12.38 -11.44 15.09
N HIS A 72 12.62 -12.29 16.09
CA HIS A 72 11.72 -13.38 16.45
C HIS A 72 10.37 -12.87 16.97
N LYS A 73 10.36 -11.76 17.71
CA LYS A 73 9.13 -11.11 18.19
C LYS A 73 8.32 -10.47 17.06
N VAL A 74 8.97 -9.80 16.12
CA VAL A 74 8.28 -9.02 15.06
C VAL A 74 7.85 -9.88 13.89
N SER A 75 8.65 -10.87 13.48
CA SER A 75 8.35 -11.74 12.34
C SER A 75 6.92 -12.31 12.31
N PRO A 76 6.36 -12.87 13.41
CA PRO A 76 4.99 -13.38 13.39
C PRO A 76 3.92 -12.29 13.31
N ALA A 77 4.24 -11.03 13.65
CA ALA A 77 3.30 -9.92 13.60
C ALA A 77 3.21 -9.26 12.21
N ILE A 78 4.19 -9.49 11.33
CA ILE A 78 4.28 -8.87 9.99
C ILE A 78 3.01 -9.07 9.15
N PRO A 79 2.39 -10.26 9.08
CA PRO A 79 1.15 -10.43 8.31
C PRO A 79 0.04 -9.47 8.77
N THR A 80 -0.13 -9.29 10.07
CA THR A 80 -1.11 -8.38 10.65
C THR A 80 -0.76 -6.93 10.38
N LEU A 81 0.51 -6.54 10.53
CA LEU A 81 0.98 -5.20 10.21
C LEU A 81 0.74 -4.84 8.73
N ARG A 82 0.96 -5.80 7.83
CA ARG A 82 0.70 -5.64 6.40
C ARG A 82 -0.79 -5.47 6.10
N ALA A 83 -1.65 -6.24 6.76
CA ALA A 83 -3.10 -6.09 6.62
C ALA A 83 -3.59 -4.72 7.10
N VAL A 84 -3.08 -4.22 8.23
CA VAL A 84 -3.40 -2.88 8.74
C VAL A 84 -2.93 -1.80 7.77
N GLN A 85 -1.71 -1.92 7.24
CA GLN A 85 -1.19 -0.98 6.24
C GLN A 85 -2.08 -0.94 4.98
N TRP A 86 -2.47 -2.10 4.45
CA TRP A 86 -3.35 -2.16 3.29
C TRP A 86 -4.75 -1.61 3.58
N HIS A 87 -5.27 -1.83 4.79
CA HIS A 87 -6.53 -1.25 5.22
C HIS A 87 -6.43 0.28 5.23
N MET A 88 -5.42 0.85 5.91
CA MET A 88 -5.23 2.29 5.94
C MET A 88 -5.06 2.88 4.54
N GLU A 89 -4.28 2.24 3.68
CA GLU A 89 -4.09 2.71 2.31
C GLU A 89 -5.39 2.67 1.50
N ARG A 90 -6.24 1.66 1.70
CA ARG A 90 -7.53 1.58 1.03
C ARG A 90 -8.49 2.68 1.49
N GLU A 91 -8.53 2.97 2.79
CA GLU A 91 -9.48 3.94 3.35
C GLU A 91 -9.06 5.38 3.07
N PHE A 92 -7.77 5.70 3.19
CA PHE A 92 -7.28 7.08 3.09
C PHE A 92 -6.63 7.42 1.76
N VAL A 93 -6.26 6.42 0.94
CA VAL A 93 -5.55 6.59 -0.35
C VAL A 93 -4.35 7.53 -0.18
N THR A 94 -3.60 7.30 0.89
CA THR A 94 -2.50 8.17 1.33
C THR A 94 -1.29 8.11 0.40
N LEU A 95 -1.06 6.98 -0.27
CA LEU A 95 -0.03 6.83 -1.29
C LEU A 95 -0.63 6.92 -2.69
N THR A 96 -0.58 8.12 -3.27
CA THR A 96 -0.60 8.31 -4.73
C THR A 96 0.74 7.90 -5.37
N TRP A 97 1.42 6.88 -4.86
CA TRP A 97 2.57 6.32 -5.56
C TRP A 97 2.05 5.44 -6.69
N GLY A 98 2.59 5.64 -7.89
CA GLY A 98 2.21 4.82 -9.05
C GLY A 98 2.35 3.34 -8.71
N ALA A 99 1.34 2.55 -9.04
CA ALA A 99 1.32 1.10 -8.79
C ALA A 99 2.42 0.33 -9.55
N GLN A 100 3.19 1.03 -10.40
CA GLN A 100 4.30 0.50 -11.17
C GLN A 100 5.53 1.38 -10.96
N HIS A 101 6.67 0.72 -10.70
CA HIS A 101 7.99 1.33 -10.90
C HIS A 101 8.30 1.37 -12.41
N GLY A 102 7.62 2.25 -13.14
CA GLY A 102 7.99 2.61 -14.51
C GLY A 102 9.12 3.64 -14.51
N ALA A 103 9.92 3.68 -15.58
CA ALA A 103 10.85 4.80 -15.77
C ALA A 103 10.01 6.10 -15.89
N PRO A 104 10.22 7.09 -15.00
CA PRO A 104 9.44 8.33 -15.05
C PRO A 104 9.71 9.06 -16.37
N SER A 105 8.64 9.35 -17.11
CA SER A 105 8.73 10.17 -18.31
C SER A 105 8.79 11.64 -17.89
N LYS A 106 9.99 12.22 -17.98
CA LYS A 106 10.23 13.62 -17.60
C LYS A 106 9.30 14.57 -18.36
N ASP A 107 9.03 14.27 -19.62
CA ASP A 107 8.19 15.12 -20.48
C ASP A 107 6.72 15.07 -20.06
N GLU A 108 6.21 13.91 -19.66
CA GLU A 108 4.85 13.77 -19.15
C GLU A 108 4.66 14.47 -17.80
N ASP A 109 5.66 14.38 -16.92
CA ASP A 109 5.61 15.04 -15.61
C ASP A 109 5.69 16.56 -15.74
N VAL A 110 6.55 17.07 -16.62
CA VAL A 110 6.59 18.50 -16.97
C VAL A 110 5.28 18.95 -17.62
N GLY A 111 4.68 18.11 -18.47
CA GLY A 111 3.36 18.34 -19.06
C GLY A 111 2.27 18.52 -18.00
N LYS A 112 2.17 17.57 -17.06
CA LYS A 112 1.19 17.64 -15.95
C LYS A 112 1.39 18.87 -15.07
N LEU A 113 2.64 19.23 -14.76
CA LEU A 113 2.95 20.44 -14.01
C LEU A 113 2.52 21.71 -14.77
N THR A 114 2.80 21.76 -16.06
CA THR A 114 2.39 22.87 -16.93
C THR A 114 0.88 22.99 -16.99
N ASP A 115 0.17 21.87 -17.15
CA ASP A 115 -1.29 21.84 -17.17
C ASP A 115 -1.89 22.33 -15.85
N GLN A 116 -1.34 21.91 -14.72
CA GLN A 116 -1.76 22.41 -13.39
C GLN A 116 -1.50 23.91 -13.23
N TYR A 117 -0.35 24.39 -13.70
CA TYR A 117 0.02 25.80 -13.65
C TYR A 117 -0.87 26.67 -14.53
N VAL A 118 -1.23 26.18 -15.72
CA VAL A 118 -2.18 26.85 -16.62
C VAL A 118 -3.59 26.84 -16.03
N LYS A 119 -4.05 25.69 -15.52
CA LYS A 119 -5.37 25.52 -14.91
C LYS A 119 -5.58 26.40 -13.69
N SER A 120 -4.55 26.53 -12.84
CA SER A 120 -4.61 27.34 -11.63
C SER A 120 -4.62 28.86 -11.92
N LYS A 121 -4.22 29.28 -13.13
CA LYS A 121 -4.17 30.68 -13.58
C LYS A 121 -3.40 31.62 -12.63
N LEU A 122 -2.51 31.07 -11.81
CA LEU A 122 -1.72 31.83 -10.83
C LEU A 122 -0.83 32.89 -11.48
N HIS A 123 -0.47 32.70 -12.75
CA HIS A 123 0.37 33.60 -13.53
C HIS A 123 -0.40 34.76 -14.19
N ILE A 124 -1.74 34.74 -14.18
CA ILE A 124 -2.54 35.78 -14.83
C ILE A 124 -2.77 36.92 -13.85
N TYR A 125 -2.14 38.06 -14.10
CA TYR A 125 -2.40 39.28 -13.36
C TYR A 125 -3.83 39.76 -13.64
N THR A 126 -4.67 39.76 -12.61
CA THR A 126 -6.06 40.22 -12.68
C THR A 126 -6.18 41.55 -11.95
N GLN A 127 -6.44 42.63 -12.69
CA GLN A 127 -6.49 43.99 -12.12
C GLN A 127 -7.67 44.13 -11.16
N GLY A 128 -7.39 44.49 -9.90
CA GLY A 128 -8.37 44.53 -8.80
C GLY A 128 -8.39 43.29 -7.90
N TRP A 129 -7.56 42.28 -8.19
CA TRP A 129 -7.36 41.14 -7.31
C TRP A 129 -6.46 41.56 -6.14
N ASN A 130 -7.07 42.22 -5.16
CA ASN A 130 -6.46 42.33 -3.84
C ASN A 130 -6.53 40.91 -3.24
N ASN A 131 -5.41 40.39 -2.73
CA ASN A 131 -5.41 39.33 -1.71
C ASN A 131 -6.12 39.90 -0.48
N LYS A 132 -7.43 40.14 -0.57
CA LYS A 132 -8.29 40.09 0.60
C LYS A 132 -8.05 38.68 1.07
N GLY A 133 -7.40 38.49 2.21
CA GLY A 133 -7.33 37.18 2.85
C GLY A 133 -8.76 36.69 2.93
N VAL A 134 -9.15 35.87 1.96
CA VAL A 134 -10.51 35.38 1.86
C VAL A 134 -10.55 34.36 2.97
N LEU A 135 -11.12 34.76 4.11
CA LEU A 135 -11.39 33.84 5.22
C LEU A 135 -12.17 32.61 4.77
N SER A 136 -12.81 32.65 3.58
CA SER A 136 -13.49 31.52 2.95
C SER A 136 -12.65 30.70 1.96
N SER A 137 -11.35 30.96 1.82
CA SER A 137 -10.43 30.20 0.95
C SER A 137 -9.30 29.51 1.74
N HIS A 138 -9.47 29.38 3.06
CA HIS A 138 -8.69 28.40 3.80
C HIS A 138 -9.24 27.02 3.46
N ALA A 139 -8.35 26.09 3.10
CA ALA A 139 -8.69 24.67 3.21
C ALA A 139 -9.15 24.44 4.64
N GLU A 140 -10.30 23.78 4.81
CA GLU A 140 -10.83 23.48 6.13
C GLU A 140 -9.78 22.69 6.91
N ASP A 141 -9.46 23.16 8.11
CA ASP A 141 -8.48 22.51 8.98
C ASP A 141 -9.10 21.25 9.58
N VAL A 142 -9.25 20.23 8.74
CA VAL A 142 -9.85 18.94 9.08
C VAL A 142 -9.13 18.24 10.22
N ILE A 143 -7.86 18.54 10.46
CA ILE A 143 -7.11 18.01 11.60
C ILE A 143 -7.63 18.64 12.88
N ASN A 144 -7.70 19.97 12.94
CA ASN A 144 -8.15 20.67 14.13
C ASN A 144 -9.66 20.47 14.37
N THR A 145 -10.47 20.45 13.30
CA THR A 145 -11.89 20.05 13.38
C THR A 145 -12.04 18.64 13.93
N GLY A 146 -11.24 17.68 13.44
CA GLY A 146 -11.24 16.30 13.95
C GLY A 146 -10.82 16.18 15.41
N VAL A 147 -9.87 17.00 15.87
CA VAL A 147 -9.45 17.07 17.29
C VAL A 147 -10.58 17.63 18.16
N VAL A 148 -11.22 18.72 17.73
CA VAL A 148 -12.39 19.29 18.42
C VAL A 148 -13.53 18.28 18.50
N ASP A 149 -13.79 17.52 17.44
CA ASP A 149 -14.80 16.47 17.43
C ASP A 149 -14.46 15.29 18.35
N LEU A 150 -13.18 14.93 18.46
CA LEU A 150 -12.70 13.91 19.38
C LEU A 150 -12.85 14.35 20.86
N GLU A 151 -12.55 15.62 21.16
CA GLU A 151 -12.58 16.15 22.53
C GLU A 151 -13.98 16.56 22.99
N HIS A 152 -14.80 17.14 22.12
CA HIS A 152 -16.06 17.78 22.50
C HIS A 152 -17.33 17.06 22.03
N LEU A 153 -17.27 16.25 20.97
CA LEU A 153 -18.46 15.55 20.45
C LEU A 153 -18.61 14.11 20.94
N HIS A 154 -17.87 13.72 21.98
CA HIS A 154 -17.90 12.37 22.56
C HIS A 154 -17.69 11.26 21.50
N THR A 155 -16.98 11.57 20.42
CA THR A 155 -16.80 10.67 19.27
C THR A 155 -16.15 9.35 19.70
N LEU A 156 -15.16 9.41 20.60
CA LEU A 156 -14.52 8.23 21.19
C LEU A 156 -15.46 7.41 22.07
N GLU A 157 -16.29 8.06 22.89
CA GLU A 157 -17.26 7.35 23.73
C GLU A 157 -18.35 6.68 22.90
N ASN A 158 -18.82 7.34 21.84
CA ASN A 158 -19.81 6.80 20.91
C ASN A 158 -19.22 5.63 20.13
N TRP A 159 -17.99 5.75 19.65
CA TRP A 159 -17.26 4.66 19.01
C TRP A 159 -17.10 3.46 19.96
N TRP A 160 -16.73 3.70 21.21
CA TRP A 160 -16.60 2.65 22.23
C TRP A 160 -17.94 1.96 22.54
N LYS A 161 -19.03 2.72 22.65
CA LYS A 161 -20.39 2.18 22.87
C LYS A 161 -20.85 1.31 21.71
N VAL A 162 -20.49 1.66 20.48
CA VAL A 162 -20.82 0.87 19.28
C VAL A 162 -20.02 -0.44 19.23
N GLN A 163 -18.75 -0.43 19.67
CA GLN A 163 -17.91 -1.63 19.70
C GLN A 163 -18.11 -2.53 20.94
N ALA A 164 -18.75 -2.04 21.99
CA ALA A 164 -19.09 -2.82 23.18
C ALA A 164 -20.33 -3.71 22.94
N TYR A 165 -20.27 -4.60 21.95
CA TYR A 165 -21.19 -5.74 21.89
C TYR A 165 -20.72 -6.81 22.88
N GLN A 166 -21.66 -7.45 23.58
CA GLN A 166 -21.38 -8.55 24.47
C GLN A 166 -20.79 -9.71 23.65
N CYS A 167 -19.47 -9.93 23.76
CA CYS A 167 -18.85 -11.12 23.21
C CYS A 167 -19.52 -12.35 23.85
N TRP A 168 -20.00 -13.26 23.01
CA TRP A 168 -20.50 -14.55 23.46
C TRP A 168 -19.37 -15.30 24.19
N THR A 169 -19.63 -15.70 25.42
CA THR A 169 -18.67 -16.43 26.29
C THR A 169 -18.85 -17.93 26.27
N ASP A 170 -19.83 -18.43 25.52
CA ASP A 170 -20.09 -19.87 25.43
C ASP A 170 -19.31 -20.46 24.26
N GLU A 171 -18.27 -21.22 24.59
CA GLU A 171 -17.64 -22.16 23.67
C GLU A 171 -18.60 -23.35 23.49
N GLU A 172 -19.23 -23.46 22.32
CA GLU A 172 -19.85 -24.73 21.90
C GLU A 172 -18.72 -25.68 21.48
N TRP A 173 -18.43 -26.65 22.36
CA TRP A 173 -17.66 -27.86 22.07
C TRP A 173 -18.51 -28.91 21.36
#